data_AF-A0A7D9KFZ0-F1
#
_entry.id   AF-A0A7D9KFZ0-F1
#
_cell.length_a   1.000
_cell.length_b   1.000
_cell.length_c   1.000
_cell.angle_alpha   90.00
_cell.angle_beta   90.00
_cell.angle_gamma   90.00
#
_symmetry.space_group_name_H-M   'P 1'
#
loop_
_entity.id
_entity.type
_entity.pdbx_description
1 polymer ?
#
loop_
_entity_poly.entity_id
_entity_poly.type
_entity_poly.pdbx_seq_one_letter_code
_entity_poly.pdbx_strand_id
1 'polypeptide(L)'
;QAYLFLRQIPGSPSYWQKFMYEVVAMVKQLGIPTWFTTLSCADLRWPELFQIIAKTKGNNMTDEEVDVLSYHERCSMLNLNPVIVAKHFQYRVETFLRDVLLTNANPVGKIVYYALRIEFQVRGSAYLHALIWTSDCPDLTNDTKDAYIDYIDQHVQAYLPDKETDPQLYDLFLTDKTIVAEPLAEDMDEEIKSNILTRQKEILSKVKQKIDDVLNPSKPTYDPHACNSNRRPK
;
A
#
# COMPACT_ATOMS: atom_id res chain seq x y z
N GLN A 1 39.61 -8.44 4.56
CA GLN A 1 39.64 -7.32 3.58
C GLN A 1 38.73 -7.54 2.36
N ALA A 2 38.53 -8.78 1.88
CA ALA A 2 37.70 -9.05 0.70
C ALA A 2 36.19 -8.73 0.85
N TYR A 3 35.61 -8.65 2.05
CA TYR A 3 34.16 -8.41 2.20
C TYR A 3 33.74 -6.93 2.09
N LEU A 4 34.69 -6.00 2.03
CA LEU A 4 34.40 -4.57 2.03
C LEU A 4 33.80 -4.09 0.70
N PHE A 5 34.14 -4.72 -0.43
CA PHE A 5 33.53 -4.35 -1.73
C PHE A 5 32.03 -4.66 -1.77
N LEU A 6 31.57 -5.71 -1.05
CA LEU A 6 30.16 -6.09 -0.99
C LEU A 6 29.28 -4.98 -0.41
N ARG A 7 29.85 -4.06 0.37
CA ARG A 7 29.12 -2.88 0.89
C ARG A 7 28.59 -1.95 -0.21
N GLN A 8 29.15 -2.02 -1.41
CA GLN A 8 28.70 -1.22 -2.56
C GLN A 8 27.75 -2.00 -3.47
N ILE A 9 27.50 -3.29 -3.21
CA ILE A 9 26.60 -4.13 -4.00
C ILE A 9 25.23 -4.16 -3.33
N PRO A 10 24.20 -3.52 -3.91
CA PRO A 10 22.84 -3.57 -3.39
C PRO A 10 22.37 -5.00 -3.20
N GLY A 11 21.68 -5.28 -2.10
CA GLY A 11 21.16 -6.61 -1.79
C GLY A 11 22.12 -7.51 -1.00
N SER A 12 23.42 -7.19 -0.90
CA SER A 12 24.36 -7.99 -0.12
C SER A 12 24.17 -7.81 1.39
N PRO A 13 24.52 -8.81 2.23
CA PRO A 13 24.46 -8.66 3.69
C PRO A 13 25.28 -7.46 4.21
N SER A 14 26.45 -7.20 3.62
CA SER A 14 27.31 -6.08 4.01
C SER A 14 26.75 -4.73 3.61
N TYR A 15 26.03 -4.65 2.48
CA TYR A 15 25.29 -3.45 2.07
C TYR A 15 24.16 -3.18 3.07
N TRP A 16 23.36 -4.19 3.41
CA TRP A 16 22.25 -4.04 4.34
C TRP A 16 22.70 -3.69 5.75
N GLN A 17 23.81 -4.25 6.22
CA GLN A 17 24.40 -3.86 7.50
C GLN A 17 24.80 -2.38 7.51
N LYS A 18 25.42 -1.90 6.43
CA LYS A 18 25.79 -0.48 6.28
C LYS A 18 24.54 0.40 6.27
N PHE A 19 23.55 0.08 5.44
CA PHE A 19 22.29 0.82 5.35
C PHE A 19 21.56 0.87 6.70
N MET A 20 21.51 -0.25 7.43
CA MET A 20 20.96 -0.31 8.78
C MET A 20 21.68 0.67 9.71
N TYR A 21 23.01 0.72 9.69
CA TYR A 21 23.76 1.69 10.52
C TYR A 21 23.49 3.15 10.12
N GLU A 22 23.33 3.43 8.83
CA GLU A 22 22.94 4.77 8.35
C GLU A 22 21.55 5.15 8.89
N VAL A 23 20.56 4.28 8.78
CA VAL A 23 19.20 4.51 9.32
C VAL A 23 19.23 4.69 10.84
N VAL A 24 19.98 3.87 11.57
CA VAL A 24 20.14 4.02 13.03
C VAL A 24 20.80 5.36 13.38
N ALA A 25 21.80 5.80 12.61
CA ALA A 25 22.42 7.11 12.80
C ALA A 25 21.43 8.25 12.52
N MET A 26 20.62 8.13 11.47
CA MET A 26 19.54 9.09 11.17
C MET A 26 18.55 9.18 12.33
N VAL A 27 18.06 8.05 12.86
CA VAL A 27 17.13 8.06 14.01
C VAL A 27 17.76 8.71 15.25
N LYS A 28 19.04 8.45 15.51
CA LYS A 28 19.75 9.07 16.64
C LYS A 28 19.95 10.58 16.49
N GLN A 29 20.15 11.06 15.26
CA GLN A 29 20.46 12.46 14.98
C GLN A 29 19.22 13.32 14.71
N LEU A 30 18.22 12.75 14.05
CA LEU A 30 17.00 13.42 13.60
C LEU A 30 15.79 13.13 14.49
N GLY A 31 15.90 12.18 15.42
CA GLY A 31 14.78 11.70 16.20
C GLY A 31 13.94 10.66 15.45
N ILE A 32 12.74 10.40 15.98
CA ILE A 32 11.81 9.41 15.44
C ILE A 32 11.30 9.92 14.08
N PRO A 33 11.26 9.08 13.03
CA PRO A 33 10.66 9.47 11.76
C PRO A 33 9.19 9.82 11.95
N THR A 34 8.74 10.89 11.30
CA THR A 34 7.34 11.33 11.29
C THR A 34 6.42 10.24 10.73
N TRP A 35 6.81 9.63 9.60
CA TRP A 35 6.02 8.61 8.94
C TRP A 35 6.80 7.34 8.71
N PHE A 36 6.10 6.21 8.91
CA PHE A 36 6.48 4.93 8.35
C PHE A 36 5.44 4.54 7.30
N THR A 37 5.87 4.45 6.04
CA THR A 37 4.99 4.18 4.91
C THR A 37 5.40 2.90 4.21
N THR A 38 4.43 2.11 3.79
CA THR A 38 4.66 0.95 2.95
C THR A 38 3.87 1.03 1.66
N LEU A 39 4.52 0.71 0.54
CA LEU A 39 3.85 0.65 -0.78
C LEU A 39 3.93 -0.77 -1.33
N SER A 40 2.77 -1.32 -1.66
CA SER A 40 2.64 -2.66 -2.23
C SER A 40 2.67 -2.60 -3.75
N CYS A 41 3.38 -3.51 -4.40
CA CYS A 41 3.32 -3.68 -5.84
C CYS A 41 2.00 -4.36 -6.25
N ALA A 42 1.27 -3.74 -7.17
CA ALA A 42 0.05 -4.28 -7.78
C ALA A 42 0.28 -4.59 -9.26
N ASP A 43 1.46 -5.11 -9.59
CA ASP A 43 1.96 -5.43 -10.94
C ASP A 43 0.96 -6.15 -11.85
N LEU A 44 0.15 -7.08 -11.33
CA LEU A 44 -0.90 -7.77 -12.11
C LEU A 44 -2.05 -6.86 -12.60
N ARG A 45 -2.17 -5.66 -12.02
CA ARG A 45 -3.23 -4.68 -12.31
C ARG A 45 -2.72 -3.47 -13.09
N TRP A 46 -1.51 -3.51 -13.61
CA TRP A 46 -0.89 -2.39 -14.34
C TRP A 46 -0.84 -2.72 -15.84
N PRO A 47 -1.84 -2.29 -16.64
CA PRO A 47 -1.91 -2.64 -18.05
C PRO A 47 -0.65 -2.20 -18.82
N GLU A 48 -0.10 -1.03 -18.46
CA GLU A 48 1.08 -0.47 -19.08
C GLU A 48 2.32 -1.36 -18.91
N LEU A 49 2.40 -2.14 -17.83
CA LEU A 49 3.52 -3.07 -17.61
C LEU A 49 3.49 -4.22 -18.64
N PHE A 50 2.32 -4.74 -18.96
CA PHE A 50 2.17 -5.79 -19.97
C PHE A 50 2.47 -5.27 -21.36
N GLN A 51 2.04 -4.04 -21.67
CA GLN A 51 2.37 -3.36 -22.93
C GLN A 51 3.87 -3.15 -23.08
N ILE A 52 4.57 -2.71 -22.02
CA ILE A 52 6.03 -2.57 -22.01
C ILE A 52 6.70 -3.92 -22.30
N ILE A 53 6.28 -4.99 -21.62
CA ILE A 53 6.83 -6.35 -21.82
C ILE A 53 6.52 -6.88 -23.22
N ALA A 54 5.34 -6.62 -23.79
CA ALA A 54 5.01 -7.02 -25.15
C ALA A 54 5.88 -6.28 -26.16
N LYS A 55 6.10 -4.98 -25.94
CA LYS A 55 6.88 -4.12 -26.82
C LYS A 55 8.35 -4.52 -26.89
N THR A 56 8.95 -5.01 -25.80
CA THR A 56 10.32 -5.55 -25.83
C THR A 56 10.45 -6.80 -26.71
N LYS A 57 9.33 -7.48 -26.99
CA LYS A 57 9.25 -8.63 -27.90
C LYS A 57 8.79 -8.25 -29.33
N GLY A 58 8.62 -6.96 -29.61
CA GLY A 58 8.16 -6.46 -30.91
C GLY A 58 6.64 -6.44 -31.08
N ASN A 59 5.86 -6.70 -30.03
CA ASN A 59 4.41 -6.71 -30.07
C ASN A 59 3.85 -5.44 -29.40
N ASN A 60 2.96 -4.71 -30.07
CA ASN A 60 2.25 -3.59 -29.46
C ASN A 60 0.86 -4.09 -29.04
N MET A 61 0.66 -4.29 -27.73
CA MET A 61 -0.64 -4.64 -27.17
C MET A 61 -1.45 -3.38 -26.86
N THR A 62 -2.75 -3.43 -27.12
CA THR A 62 -3.77 -2.46 -26.71
C THR A 62 -4.23 -2.72 -25.27
N ASP A 63 -4.97 -1.78 -24.67
CA ASP A 63 -5.54 -1.98 -23.33
C ASP A 63 -6.55 -3.14 -23.31
N GLU A 64 -7.38 -3.26 -24.36
CA GLU A 64 -8.37 -4.33 -24.51
C GLU A 64 -7.71 -5.70 -24.57
N GLU A 65 -6.61 -5.83 -25.31
CA GLU A 65 -5.85 -7.09 -25.41
C GLU A 65 -5.22 -7.48 -24.06
N VAL A 66 -4.77 -6.50 -23.26
CA VAL A 66 -4.24 -6.76 -21.92
C VAL A 66 -5.36 -7.17 -20.96
N ASP A 67 -6.54 -6.59 -21.07
CA ASP A 67 -7.69 -6.92 -20.22
C ASP A 67 -8.24 -8.32 -20.44
N VAL A 68 -8.10 -8.86 -21.64
CA VAL A 68 -8.48 -10.25 -21.96
C VAL A 68 -7.46 -11.27 -21.43
N LEU A 69 -6.24 -10.87 -21.08
CA LEU A 69 -5.23 -11.79 -20.53
C LEU A 69 -5.73 -12.45 -19.25
N SER A 70 -5.64 -13.78 -19.21
CA SER A 70 -5.91 -14.55 -18.01
C SER A 70 -4.87 -14.24 -16.92
N TYR A 71 -5.25 -14.49 -15.66
CA TYR A 71 -4.34 -14.39 -14.52
C TYR A 71 -3.02 -15.16 -14.74
N HIS A 72 -3.11 -16.37 -15.34
CA HIS A 72 -1.93 -17.21 -15.57
C HIS A 72 -0.99 -16.60 -16.62
N GLU A 73 -1.53 -16.06 -17.71
CA GLU A 73 -0.73 -15.37 -18.73
C GLU A 73 -0.04 -14.15 -18.15
N ARG A 74 -0.78 -13.34 -17.37
CA ARG A 74 -0.20 -12.19 -16.65
C ARG A 74 0.95 -12.61 -15.75
N CYS A 75 0.75 -13.62 -14.89
CA CYS A 75 1.82 -14.15 -14.04
C CYS A 75 3.02 -14.65 -14.84
N SER A 76 2.79 -15.40 -15.91
CA SER A 76 3.86 -15.92 -16.78
C SER A 76 4.69 -14.78 -17.40
N MET A 77 4.02 -13.74 -17.93
CA MET A 77 4.69 -12.57 -18.49
C MET A 77 5.57 -11.86 -17.46
N LEU A 78 5.08 -11.63 -16.24
CA LEU A 78 5.86 -10.99 -15.19
C LEU A 78 7.06 -11.85 -14.74
N ASN A 79 6.83 -13.14 -14.49
CA ASN A 79 7.85 -14.07 -14.01
C ASN A 79 9.00 -14.28 -15.01
N LEU A 80 8.71 -14.21 -16.31
CA LEU A 80 9.73 -14.29 -17.36
C LEU A 80 10.52 -13.00 -17.57
N ASN A 81 10.07 -11.87 -16.97
CA ASN A 81 10.67 -10.55 -17.17
C ASN A 81 10.98 -9.82 -15.84
N PRO A 82 11.63 -10.47 -14.86
CA PRO A 82 11.75 -9.93 -13.50
C PRO A 82 12.52 -8.61 -13.42
N VAL A 83 13.48 -8.39 -14.32
CA VAL A 83 14.25 -7.14 -14.38
C VAL A 83 13.37 -5.97 -14.82
N ILE A 84 12.52 -6.17 -15.84
CA ILE A 84 11.58 -5.13 -16.32
C ILE A 84 10.58 -4.80 -15.22
N VAL A 85 10.02 -5.83 -14.56
CA VAL A 85 9.08 -5.66 -13.45
C VAL A 85 9.71 -4.88 -12.30
N ALA A 86 10.92 -5.24 -11.88
CA ALA A 86 11.64 -4.53 -10.82
C ALA A 86 11.97 -3.08 -11.19
N LYS A 87 12.41 -2.83 -12.44
CA LYS A 87 12.70 -1.48 -12.93
C LYS A 87 11.46 -0.62 -13.06
N HIS A 88 10.36 -1.18 -13.52
CA HIS A 88 9.08 -0.49 -13.59
C HIS A 88 8.59 -0.10 -12.19
N PHE A 89 8.65 -1.02 -11.21
CA PHE A 89 8.31 -0.71 -9.83
C PHE A 89 9.20 0.41 -9.27
N GLN A 90 10.52 0.32 -9.46
CA GLN A 90 11.46 1.38 -9.06
C GLN A 90 11.06 2.73 -9.67
N TYR A 91 10.77 2.78 -10.97
CA TYR A 91 10.37 4.00 -11.66
C TYR A 91 9.06 4.58 -11.12
N ARG A 92 8.07 3.75 -10.83
CA ARG A 92 6.81 4.20 -10.21
C ARG A 92 7.04 4.80 -8.82
N VAL A 93 7.89 4.18 -8.00
CA VAL A 93 8.26 4.70 -6.67
C VAL A 93 8.99 6.03 -6.76
N GLU A 94 9.99 6.14 -7.64
CA GLU A 94 10.75 7.38 -7.85
C GLU A 94 9.85 8.52 -8.36
N THR A 95 8.95 8.20 -9.29
CA THR A 95 7.95 9.15 -9.82
C THR A 95 7.00 9.59 -8.71
N PHE A 96 6.46 8.66 -7.91
CA PHE A 96 5.59 9.00 -6.80
C PHE A 96 6.28 9.90 -5.75
N LEU A 97 7.53 9.59 -5.40
CA LEU A 97 8.29 10.44 -4.50
C LEU A 97 8.50 11.84 -5.07
N ARG A 98 8.97 11.95 -6.32
CA ARG A 98 9.29 13.24 -6.94
C ARG A 98 8.05 14.09 -7.21
N ASP A 99 7.03 13.50 -7.82
CA ASP A 99 5.90 14.23 -8.40
C ASP A 99 4.70 14.32 -7.45
N VAL A 100 4.74 13.62 -6.31
CA VAL A 100 3.70 13.71 -5.27
C VAL A 100 4.30 14.15 -3.94
N LEU A 101 5.16 13.32 -3.33
CA LEU A 101 5.58 13.54 -1.93
C LEU A 101 6.57 14.69 -1.73
N LEU A 102 7.51 14.89 -2.65
CA LEU A 102 8.57 15.90 -2.57
C LEU A 102 8.21 17.22 -3.28
N THR A 103 6.94 17.41 -3.60
CA THR A 103 6.44 18.66 -4.20
C THR A 103 6.25 19.74 -3.14
N ASN A 104 6.14 21.00 -3.58
CA ASN A 104 5.85 22.13 -2.68
C ASN A 104 4.46 22.05 -2.03
N ALA A 105 3.61 21.11 -2.44
CA ALA A 105 2.32 20.86 -1.80
C ALA A 105 2.47 20.17 -0.43
N ASN A 106 3.63 19.54 -0.14
CA ASN A 106 3.94 18.90 1.13
C ASN A 106 2.78 18.01 1.65
N PRO A 107 2.29 17.03 0.87
CA PRO A 107 1.05 16.30 1.19
C PRO A 107 1.13 15.48 2.47
N VAL A 108 2.34 15.20 2.96
CA VAL A 108 2.60 14.50 4.22
C VAL A 108 3.51 15.34 5.13
N GLY A 109 3.49 16.67 4.97
CA GLY A 109 4.44 17.58 5.59
C GLY A 109 5.70 17.79 4.76
N LYS A 110 6.52 18.75 5.18
CA LYS A 110 7.75 19.16 4.49
C LYS A 110 8.87 18.16 4.75
N ILE A 111 9.00 17.19 3.85
CA ILE A 111 10.02 16.14 3.92
C ILE A 111 11.43 16.74 3.84
N VAL A 112 12.26 16.44 4.83
CA VAL A 112 13.67 16.84 4.89
C VAL A 112 14.63 15.66 4.71
N TYR A 113 14.24 14.48 5.20
CA TYR A 113 15.01 13.25 5.05
C TYR A 113 14.06 12.07 4.84
N TYR A 114 14.52 11.08 4.08
CA TYR A 114 13.81 9.81 3.95
C TYR A 114 14.81 8.67 3.74
N ALA A 115 14.42 7.47 4.16
CA ALA A 115 15.17 6.24 3.94
C ALA A 115 14.24 5.20 3.31
N LEU A 116 14.67 4.61 2.19
CA LEU A 116 13.87 3.66 1.42
C LEU A 116 14.52 2.28 1.41
N ARG A 117 13.69 1.26 1.58
CA ARG A 117 14.09 -0.14 1.44
C ARG A 117 13.07 -0.87 0.59
N ILE A 118 13.53 -1.40 -0.54
CA ILE A 118 12.73 -2.28 -1.38
C ILE A 118 13.07 -3.73 -1.02
N GLU A 119 12.04 -4.49 -0.71
CA GLU A 119 12.09 -5.92 -0.46
C GLU A 119 11.26 -6.68 -1.48
N PHE A 120 11.60 -7.94 -1.72
CA PHE A 120 10.78 -8.84 -2.51
C PHE A 120 10.12 -9.82 -1.55
N GLN A 121 8.79 -9.77 -1.46
CA GLN A 121 8.06 -10.70 -0.61
C GLN A 121 8.16 -12.13 -1.16
N VAL A 122 7.81 -13.14 -0.36
CA VAL A 122 7.79 -14.56 -0.76
C VAL A 122 6.96 -14.83 -2.03
N ARG A 123 6.04 -13.91 -2.37
CA ARG A 123 5.21 -13.95 -3.59
C ARG A 123 5.89 -13.36 -4.84
N GLY A 124 7.12 -12.85 -4.72
CA GLY A 124 7.93 -12.34 -5.84
C GLY A 124 7.76 -10.87 -6.16
N SER A 125 6.65 -10.23 -5.77
CA SER A 125 6.43 -8.80 -6.02
C SER A 125 7.21 -7.92 -5.03
N ALA A 126 7.64 -6.76 -5.53
CA ALA A 126 8.37 -5.77 -4.75
C ALA A 126 7.47 -5.09 -3.70
N TYR A 127 8.09 -4.64 -2.62
CA TYR A 127 7.44 -3.98 -1.50
C TYR A 127 8.38 -2.91 -0.97
N LEU A 128 7.90 -1.68 -0.88
CA LEU A 128 8.67 -0.56 -0.36
C LEU A 128 8.36 -0.37 1.13
N HIS A 129 9.40 -0.20 1.92
CA HIS A 129 9.35 0.40 3.25
C HIS A 129 10.05 1.77 3.20
N ALA A 130 9.39 2.79 3.71
CA ALA A 130 9.92 4.16 3.78
C ALA A 130 9.83 4.69 5.22
N LEU A 131 10.93 5.28 5.69
CA LEU A 131 10.96 6.14 6.87
C LEU A 131 11.09 7.57 6.37
N ILE A 132 10.24 8.47 6.85
CA ILE A 132 10.16 9.86 6.38
C ILE A 132 10.23 10.80 7.58
N TRP A 133 11.13 11.78 7.53
CA TRP A 133 11.25 12.86 8.51
C TRP A 133 10.80 14.17 7.88
N THR A 134 9.95 14.89 8.59
CA THR A 134 9.40 16.18 8.19
C THR A 134 9.85 17.26 9.17
N SER A 135 9.99 18.50 8.71
CA SER A 135 10.45 19.62 9.56
C SER A 135 9.35 20.32 10.34
N ASP A 136 8.09 20.02 10.02
CA ASP A 136 6.88 20.71 10.45
C ASP A 136 6.00 19.86 11.38
N CYS A 137 6.29 18.56 11.53
CA CYS A 137 5.66 17.76 12.57
C CYS A 137 6.18 18.18 13.96
N PRO A 138 5.29 18.48 14.93
CA PRO A 138 5.69 18.74 16.31
C PRO A 138 6.41 17.54 16.93
N ASP A 139 7.30 17.80 17.90
CA ASP A 139 7.87 16.72 18.71
C ASP A 139 6.77 16.06 19.54
N LEU A 140 6.82 14.74 19.73
CA LEU A 140 5.87 14.04 20.59
C LEU A 140 6.31 14.10 22.05
N THR A 141 5.77 15.08 22.80
CA THR A 141 5.99 15.25 24.25
C THR A 141 4.64 15.42 24.98
N ASN A 142 4.65 15.44 26.31
CA ASN A 142 3.42 15.67 27.08
C ASN A 142 2.78 17.03 26.78
N ASP A 143 3.58 18.05 26.50
CA ASP A 143 3.10 19.43 26.30
C ASP A 143 2.65 19.70 24.86
N THR A 144 3.12 18.91 23.89
CA THR A 144 2.87 19.08 22.44
C THR A 144 1.94 18.01 21.87
N LYS A 145 1.38 17.16 22.73
CA LYS A 145 0.56 16.02 22.32
C LYS A 145 -0.64 16.43 21.47
N ASP A 146 -1.36 17.48 21.86
CA ASP A 146 -2.56 17.92 21.14
C ASP A 146 -2.17 18.46 19.74
N ALA A 147 -1.10 19.26 19.65
CA ALA A 147 -0.58 19.72 18.37
C ALA A 147 -0.08 18.57 17.47
N TYR A 148 0.48 17.51 18.06
CA TYR A 148 0.87 16.30 17.32
C TYR A 148 -0.37 15.59 16.77
N ILE A 149 -1.44 15.45 17.56
CA ILE A 149 -2.70 14.84 17.11
C ILE A 149 -3.30 15.65 15.96
N ASP A 150 -3.41 16.98 16.12
CA ASP A 150 -3.91 17.87 15.08
C ASP A 150 -3.10 17.76 13.79
N TYR A 151 -1.77 17.67 13.91
CA TYR A 151 -0.90 17.45 12.76
C TYR A 151 -1.21 16.14 12.04
N ILE A 152 -1.38 15.03 12.77
CA ILE A 152 -1.72 13.74 12.15
C ILE A 152 -3.09 13.80 11.49
N ASP A 153 -4.10 14.35 12.19
CA ASP A 153 -5.47 14.45 11.70
C ASP A 153 -5.60 15.37 10.49
N GLN A 154 -4.70 16.35 10.32
CA GLN A 154 -4.65 17.18 9.12
C GLN A 154 -4.13 16.41 7.89
N HIS A 155 -3.21 15.46 8.08
CA HIS A 155 -2.53 14.77 6.98
C HIS A 155 -3.14 13.42 6.63
N VAL A 156 -3.76 12.74 7.60
CA VAL A 156 -4.34 11.41 7.43
C VAL A 156 -5.82 11.46 7.77
N GLN A 157 -6.63 11.55 6.71
CA GLN A 157 -8.09 11.63 6.85
C GLN A 157 -8.77 10.54 6.02
N ALA A 158 -9.89 10.06 6.54
CA ALA A 158 -10.81 9.19 5.82
C ALA A 158 -12.22 9.70 6.07
N TYR A 159 -12.71 10.54 5.17
CA TYR A 159 -14.12 10.92 5.11
C TYR A 159 -14.65 10.64 3.72
N LEU A 160 -15.93 10.32 3.63
CA LEU A 160 -16.60 10.33 2.35
C LEU A 160 -16.80 11.79 1.96
N PRO A 161 -16.33 12.24 0.78
CA PRO A 161 -16.60 13.58 0.29
C PRO A 161 -18.10 13.83 0.28
N ASP A 162 -18.55 15.06 0.48
CA ASP A 162 -19.96 15.37 0.35
C ASP A 162 -20.28 15.70 -1.11
N LYS A 163 -21.39 15.16 -1.63
CA LYS A 163 -21.73 15.25 -3.05
C LYS A 163 -22.05 16.68 -3.49
N GLU A 164 -22.60 17.49 -2.58
CA GLU A 164 -23.00 18.86 -2.88
C GLU A 164 -21.80 19.82 -2.82
N THR A 165 -20.90 19.62 -1.85
CA THR A 165 -19.77 20.51 -1.59
C THR A 165 -18.47 20.12 -2.31
N ASP A 166 -18.27 18.82 -2.59
CA ASP A 166 -17.12 18.31 -3.35
C ASP A 166 -17.53 17.15 -4.31
N PRO A 167 -18.34 17.47 -5.35
CA PRO A 167 -18.82 16.47 -6.30
C PRO A 167 -17.69 15.77 -7.06
N GLN A 168 -16.58 16.46 -7.31
CA GLN A 168 -15.46 15.89 -8.07
C GLN A 168 -14.73 14.81 -7.27
N LEU A 169 -14.47 15.05 -5.98
CA LEU A 169 -13.86 14.04 -5.12
C LEU A 169 -14.84 12.91 -4.82
N TYR A 170 -16.14 13.21 -4.67
CA TYR A 170 -17.21 12.22 -4.49
C TYR A 170 -17.25 11.20 -5.64
N ASP A 171 -17.28 11.68 -6.88
CA ASP A 171 -17.33 10.84 -8.08
C ASP A 171 -16.04 10.02 -8.27
N LEU A 172 -14.89 10.53 -7.83
CA LEU A 172 -13.61 9.79 -7.85
C LEU A 172 -13.55 8.71 -6.76
N PHE A 173 -14.23 8.94 -5.63
CA PHE A 173 -14.27 8.00 -4.51
C PHE A 173 -15.15 6.78 -4.84
N LEU A 174 -16.33 7.01 -5.41
CA LEU A 174 -17.28 5.98 -5.80
C LEU A 174 -17.07 5.57 -7.26
N THR A 175 -16.11 4.69 -7.49
CA THR A 175 -15.93 4.03 -8.80
C THR A 175 -16.29 2.55 -8.71
N ASP A 176 -16.61 1.91 -9.84
CA ASP A 176 -16.83 0.45 -9.95
C ASP A 176 -15.63 -0.41 -9.46
N LYS A 177 -14.50 0.23 -9.15
CA LYS A 177 -13.25 -0.38 -8.66
C LYS A 177 -13.01 -0.14 -7.16
N THR A 178 -13.81 0.71 -6.52
CA THR A 178 -13.74 1.01 -5.09
C THR A 178 -14.84 0.25 -4.36
N ILE A 179 -14.47 -0.75 -3.53
CA ILE A 179 -15.43 -1.42 -2.65
C ILE A 179 -15.61 -0.55 -1.40
N VAL A 180 -16.33 0.56 -1.55
CA VAL A 180 -16.89 1.33 -0.44
C VAL A 180 -18.39 1.12 -0.53
N ALA A 181 -19.01 0.70 0.56
CA ALA A 181 -20.46 0.68 0.63
C ALA A 181 -20.95 2.14 0.52
N GLU A 182 -21.71 2.45 -0.53
CA GLU A 182 -22.37 3.75 -0.64
C GLU A 182 -23.16 4.02 0.65
N PRO A 183 -23.08 5.24 1.22
CA PRO A 183 -24.00 5.62 2.29
C PRO A 183 -25.42 5.50 1.79
N LEU A 184 -26.30 5.13 2.70
CA LEU A 184 -27.72 5.20 2.45
C LEU A 184 -28.11 6.67 2.31
N ALA A 185 -28.92 7.00 1.30
CA ALA A 185 -29.32 8.37 1.01
C ALA A 185 -29.99 9.04 2.22
N GLU A 186 -29.78 10.35 2.38
CA GLU A 186 -30.29 11.11 3.53
C GLU A 186 -31.81 11.26 3.52
N ASP A 187 -32.42 11.28 2.33
CA ASP A 187 -33.86 11.39 2.10
C ASP A 187 -34.58 10.03 2.07
N MET A 188 -33.84 8.94 2.30
CA MET A 188 -34.39 7.60 2.28
C MET A 188 -35.25 7.35 3.51
N ASP A 189 -36.41 6.70 3.31
CA ASP A 189 -37.32 6.37 4.40
C ASP A 189 -36.61 5.63 5.55
N GLU A 190 -36.81 6.12 6.77
CA GLU A 190 -36.08 5.65 7.95
C GLU A 190 -36.37 4.18 8.29
N GLU A 191 -37.55 3.65 7.94
CA GLU A 191 -37.86 2.24 8.11
C GLU A 191 -37.07 1.39 7.10
N ILE A 192 -37.00 1.82 5.85
CA ILE A 192 -36.19 1.17 4.80
C ILE A 192 -34.71 1.22 5.17
N LYS A 193 -34.21 2.37 5.64
CA LYS A 193 -32.82 2.58 6.08
C LYS A 193 -32.46 1.67 7.24
N SER A 194 -33.32 1.59 8.25
CA SER A 194 -33.17 0.70 9.40
C SER A 194 -33.11 -0.78 8.98
N ASN A 195 -33.96 -1.19 8.03
CA ASN A 195 -33.98 -2.55 7.52
C ASN A 195 -32.68 -2.92 6.78
N ILE A 196 -32.15 -2.03 5.94
CA ILE A 196 -30.88 -2.25 5.22
C ILE A 196 -29.71 -2.34 6.21
N LEU A 197 -29.61 -1.41 7.15
CA LEU A 197 -28.55 -1.42 8.17
C LEU A 197 -28.61 -2.67 9.05
N THR A 198 -29.82 -3.10 9.43
CA THR A 198 -30.03 -4.34 10.18
C THR A 198 -29.53 -5.55 9.38
N ARG A 199 -29.87 -5.61 8.08
CA ARG A 199 -29.42 -6.70 7.22
C ARG A 199 -27.90 -6.71 7.03
N GLN A 200 -27.28 -5.55 6.83
CA GLN A 200 -25.83 -5.42 6.74
C GLN A 200 -25.15 -5.86 8.05
N LYS A 201 -25.68 -5.46 9.19
CA LYS A 201 -25.20 -5.87 10.52
C LYS A 201 -25.29 -7.38 10.72
N GLU A 202 -26.37 -8.02 10.27
CA GLU A 202 -26.49 -9.49 10.30
C GLU A 202 -25.43 -10.19 9.46
N ILE A 203 -25.19 -9.70 8.23
CA ILE A 203 -24.18 -10.25 7.33
C ILE A 203 -22.80 -10.13 7.97
N LEU A 204 -22.44 -8.94 8.45
CA LEU A 204 -21.14 -8.70 9.11
C LEU A 204 -20.97 -9.55 10.37
N SER A 205 -22.03 -9.72 11.16
CA SER A 205 -22.02 -10.60 12.34
C SER A 205 -21.79 -12.07 11.96
N LYS A 206 -22.43 -12.55 10.89
CA LYS A 206 -22.22 -13.92 10.38
C LYS A 206 -20.81 -14.12 9.83
N VAL A 207 -20.28 -13.13 9.10
CA VAL A 207 -18.89 -13.15 8.60
C VAL A 207 -17.92 -13.19 9.77
N LYS A 208 -18.11 -12.34 10.78
CA LYS A 208 -17.29 -12.32 12.00
C LYS A 208 -17.37 -13.65 12.75
N GLN A 209 -18.56 -14.19 12.96
CA GLN A 209 -18.74 -15.49 13.60
C GLN A 209 -17.99 -16.59 12.83
N LYS A 210 -18.09 -16.60 11.51
CA LYS A 210 -17.39 -17.58 10.68
C LYS A 210 -15.86 -17.43 10.77
N ILE A 211 -15.36 -16.20 10.78
CA ILE A 211 -13.95 -15.90 11.00
C ILE A 211 -13.53 -16.40 12.39
N ASP A 212 -14.29 -16.08 13.44
CA ASP A 212 -14.00 -16.49 14.82
C ASP A 212 -14.13 -18.00 15.01
N ASP A 213 -14.95 -18.72 14.23
CA ASP A 213 -15.04 -20.18 14.25
C ASP A 213 -13.79 -20.85 13.70
N VAL A 214 -13.13 -20.23 12.73
CA VAL A 214 -11.99 -20.82 12.03
C VAL A 214 -10.65 -20.30 12.57
N LEU A 215 -10.58 -19.02 12.93
CA LEU A 215 -9.34 -18.28 13.14
C LEU A 215 -9.15 -17.77 14.58
N ASN A 216 -10.07 -18.06 15.51
CA ASN A 216 -9.90 -17.67 16.91
C ASN A 216 -8.90 -18.62 17.63
N PRO A 217 -7.71 -18.14 18.02
CA PRO A 217 -6.67 -18.98 18.62
C PRO A 217 -7.01 -19.51 20.01
N SER A 218 -8.05 -18.97 20.65
CA SER A 218 -8.55 -19.46 21.94
C SER A 218 -9.49 -20.67 21.81
N LYS A 219 -9.91 -21.06 20.60
CA LYS A 219 -10.75 -22.24 20.38
C LYS A 219 -9.90 -23.52 20.36
N PRO A 220 -10.35 -24.62 20.99
CA PRO A 220 -9.61 -25.90 20.97
C PRO A 220 -9.42 -26.49 19.57
N THR A 221 -10.28 -26.10 18.63
CA THR A 221 -10.28 -26.53 17.22
C THR A 221 -9.48 -25.62 16.30
N TYR A 222 -8.79 -24.61 16.84
CA TYR A 222 -7.97 -23.69 16.06
C TYR A 222 -6.75 -24.42 15.48
N ASP A 223 -6.66 -24.43 14.15
CA ASP A 223 -5.48 -24.92 13.45
C ASP A 223 -4.68 -23.73 12.90
N PRO A 224 -3.47 -23.44 13.45
CA PRO A 224 -2.62 -22.34 12.97
C PRO A 224 -2.15 -22.53 11.52
N HIS A 225 -2.34 -23.70 10.91
CA HIS A 225 -1.99 -24.00 9.53
C HIS A 225 -3.20 -23.99 8.57
N ALA A 226 -4.44 -23.85 9.06
CA ALA A 226 -5.65 -23.85 8.23
C ALA A 226 -5.69 -22.70 7.19
N CYS A 227 -5.03 -21.58 7.45
CA CYS A 227 -4.92 -20.49 6.47
C CYS A 227 -4.00 -20.83 5.28
N ASN A 228 -3.16 -21.86 5.38
CA ASN A 228 -2.27 -22.30 4.31
C ASN A 228 -2.89 -23.35 3.38
N SER A 229 -3.96 -24.04 3.78
CA SER A 229 -4.58 -25.13 2.99
C SER A 229 -5.44 -24.64 1.83
N ASN A 230 -5.91 -23.38 1.87
CA ASN A 230 -6.65 -22.74 0.77
C ASN A 230 -5.75 -22.00 -0.25
N ARG A 231 -4.41 -22.10 -0.11
CA ARG A 231 -3.54 -21.73 -1.24
C ARG A 231 -3.70 -22.83 -2.29
N ARG A 232 -4.24 -22.48 -3.46
CA ARG A 232 -4.32 -23.39 -4.61
C ARG A 232 -2.97 -24.11 -4.76
N PRO A 233 -2.95 -25.45 -4.93
CA PRO A 233 -1.71 -26.18 -5.16
C PRO A 233 -0.99 -25.61 -6.39
N LYS A 234 0.35 -25.62 -6.31
CA LYS A 234 1.27 -25.15 -7.34
C LYS A 234 1.03 -25.79 -8.70
#